data_AF-A0A2B7ZZX1-F1
#
_entry.id   AF-A0A2B7ZZX1-F1
#
_cell.length_a   1.000
_cell.length_b   1.000
_cell.length_c   1.000
_cell.angle_alpha   90.00
_cell.angle_beta   90.00
_cell.angle_gamma   90.00
#
_symmetry.space_group_name_H-M   'P 1'
#
loop_
_entity.id
_entity.type
_entity.pdbx_description
1 polymer ?
#
loop_
_entity_poly.entity_id
_entity_poly.type
_entity_poly.pdbx_seq_one_letter_code
_entity_poly.pdbx_strand_id
1 'polypeptide(L)'
;EKLNNSNIARMTRNYFLEMCFAVYEMARVTKSRGYCVMVNDNVRYGGEEIPVDLILSEFAENFGFNINKIFVLPRGKGNSSQQMGNYGRTEVRKCVYLWQKK
;
A
#
# COMPACT_ATOMS: atom_id res chain seq x y z
N GLU A 1 19.01 -4.09 9.71
CA GLU A 1 18.77 -5.39 10.38
C GLU A 1 18.79 -6.55 9.39
N LYS A 2 18.91 -7.80 9.85
CA LYS A 2 18.86 -8.99 9.00
C LYS A 2 17.40 -9.41 8.78
N LEU A 3 16.93 -9.36 7.54
CA LEU A 3 15.61 -9.85 7.16
C LEU A 3 15.49 -11.35 7.44
N ASN A 4 14.32 -11.80 7.89
CA ASN A 4 14.04 -13.22 8.12
C ASN A 4 13.93 -14.02 6.80
N ASN A 5 13.76 -13.35 5.67
CA ASN A 5 13.77 -13.93 4.33
C ASN A 5 14.46 -12.96 3.35
N SER A 6 15.52 -13.42 2.69
CA SER A 6 16.28 -12.62 1.71
C SER A 6 15.46 -12.25 0.46
N ASN A 7 14.35 -12.94 0.20
CA ASN A 7 13.46 -12.65 -0.92
C ASN A 7 12.56 -11.43 -0.69
N ILE A 8 12.46 -10.91 0.54
CA ILE A 8 11.56 -9.79 0.86
C ILE A 8 11.88 -8.57 -0.01
N ALA A 9 13.16 -8.19 -0.13
CA ALA A 9 13.54 -7.03 -0.94
C ALA A 9 13.11 -7.17 -2.42
N ARG A 10 13.33 -8.36 -3.00
CA ARG A 10 12.92 -8.67 -4.38
C ARG A 10 11.39 -8.63 -4.52
N MET A 11 10.68 -9.24 -3.58
CA MET A 11 9.21 -9.27 -3.57
C MET A 11 8.63 -7.86 -3.45
N THR A 12 9.12 -7.05 -2.51
CA THR A 12 8.69 -5.66 -2.32
C THR A 12 8.91 -4.83 -3.59
N ARG A 13 10.09 -4.94 -4.21
CA ARG A 13 10.38 -4.25 -5.48
C ARG A 13 9.40 -4.65 -6.58
N ASN A 14 9.19 -5.95 -6.78
CA ASN A 14 8.31 -6.45 -7.84
C ASN A 14 6.84 -6.13 -7.57
N TYR A 15 6.41 -6.15 -6.31
CA TYR A 15 5.07 -5.72 -5.91
C TYR A 15 4.80 -4.29 -6.37
N PHE A 16 5.68 -3.34 -6.05
CA PHE A 16 5.48 -1.94 -6.46
C PHE A 16 5.62 -1.75 -7.98
N LEU A 17 6.50 -2.51 -8.64
CA LEU A 17 6.60 -2.50 -10.09
C LEU A 17 5.28 -2.93 -10.75
N GLU A 18 4.71 -4.06 -10.33
CA GLU A 18 3.44 -4.57 -10.86
C GLU A 18 2.27 -3.65 -10.51
N MET A 19 2.24 -3.14 -9.27
CA MET A 19 1.20 -2.20 -8.83
C MET A 19 1.26 -0.88 -9.60
N CYS A 20 2.44 -0.41 -10.01
CA CYS A 20 2.58 0.76 -10.87
C CYS A 20 1.79 0.58 -12.18
N PHE A 21 1.94 -0.56 -12.86
CA PHE A 21 1.16 -0.88 -14.06
C PHE A 21 -0.32 -1.05 -13.78
N ALA A 22 -0.69 -1.71 -12.67
CA ALA A 22 -2.09 -1.89 -12.30
C ALA A 22 -2.80 -0.54 -12.06
N VAL A 23 -2.17 0.37 -11.32
CA VAL A 23 -2.72 1.70 -11.04
C VAL A 23 -2.78 2.56 -12.31
N TYR A 24 -1.79 2.45 -13.20
CA TYR A 24 -1.85 3.09 -14.52
C TYR A 24 -3.07 2.60 -15.33
N GLU A 25 -3.28 1.29 -15.40
CA GLU A 25 -4.41 0.72 -16.13
C GLU A 25 -5.76 1.11 -15.50
N MET A 26 -5.84 1.14 -14.17
CA MET A 26 -7.01 1.71 -13.47
C MET A 26 -7.27 3.15 -13.89
N ALA A 27 -6.22 3.97 -14.00
CA ALA A 27 -6.33 5.36 -14.45
C ALA A 27 -6.79 5.48 -15.90
N ARG A 28 -6.36 4.54 -16.77
CA ARG A 28 -6.69 4.52 -18.19
C ARG A 28 -8.15 4.14 -18.44
N VAL A 29 -8.69 3.19 -17.67
CA VAL A 29 -10.07 2.68 -17.87
C VAL A 29 -11.14 3.46 -17.10
N THR A 30 -10.74 4.24 -16.08
CA THR A 30 -11.68 5.04 -15.29
C THR A 30 -12.10 6.29 -16.07
N LYS A 31 -13.42 6.49 -16.21
CA LYS A 31 -13.98 7.69 -16.86
C LYS A 31 -13.57 8.95 -16.09
N SER A 32 -13.44 10.09 -16.79
CA SER A 32 -13.18 11.38 -16.13
C SER A 32 -14.20 11.64 -15.03
N ARG A 33 -13.73 12.19 -13.90
CA ARG A 33 -14.47 12.38 -12.64
C ARG A 33 -14.97 11.11 -11.95
N GLY A 34 -14.71 9.93 -12.53
CA GLY A 34 -15.00 8.63 -11.94
C GLY A 34 -14.09 8.33 -10.76
N TYR A 35 -14.50 7.39 -9.91
CA TYR A 35 -13.78 7.03 -8.69
C TYR A 35 -13.14 5.65 -8.81
N CYS A 36 -11.95 5.52 -8.24
CA CYS A 36 -11.34 4.25 -7.88
C CYS A 36 -11.26 4.15 -6.36
N VAL A 37 -11.74 3.02 -5.82
CA VAL A 37 -11.63 2.70 -4.40
C VAL A 37 -10.78 1.45 -4.25
N MET A 38 -9.69 1.55 -3.49
CA MET A 38 -8.77 0.45 -3.25
C MET A 38 -8.69 0.16 -1.75
N VAL A 39 -8.81 -1.10 -1.36
CA VAL A 39 -8.59 -1.54 0.03
C VAL A 39 -7.24 -2.23 0.09
N ASN A 40 -6.33 -1.71 0.90
CA ASN A 40 -5.00 -2.29 1.06
C ASN A 40 -4.36 -1.91 2.40
N ASP A 41 -3.44 -2.74 2.87
CA ASP A 41 -2.74 -2.56 4.14
C ASP A 41 -1.32 -2.03 3.91
N ASN A 42 -0.83 -1.23 4.86
CA ASN A 42 0.62 -1.07 5.02
C ASN A 42 1.23 -2.41 5.47
N VAL A 43 2.53 -2.57 5.26
CA VAL A 43 3.25 -3.79 5.63
C VAL A 43 4.49 -3.46 6.45
N ARG A 44 5.00 -4.46 7.17
CA ARG A 44 6.21 -4.33 7.97
C ARG A 44 7.16 -5.49 7.73
N TYR A 45 8.43 -5.19 7.50
CA TYR A 45 9.47 -6.20 7.32
C TYR A 45 10.75 -5.80 8.05
N GLY A 46 11.30 -6.72 8.85
CA GLY A 46 12.55 -6.47 9.60
C GLY A 46 12.49 -5.21 10.44
N GLY A 47 11.40 -5.04 11.20
CA GLY A 47 11.21 -3.86 12.03
C GLY A 47 10.73 -2.59 11.31
N GLU A 48 10.78 -2.51 9.98
CA GLU A 48 10.48 -1.27 9.24
C GLU A 48 9.09 -1.29 8.59
N GLU A 49 8.31 -0.23 8.79
CA GLU A 49 7.01 -0.02 8.11
C GLU A 49 7.24 0.47 6.68
N ILE A 50 6.51 -0.12 5.74
CA ILE A 50 6.43 0.32 4.35
C ILE A 50 5.05 0.99 4.17
N PRO A 51 5.01 2.31 3.88
CA PRO A 51 3.77 3.05 3.71
C PRO A 51 3.17 2.82 2.32
N VAL A 52 2.59 1.64 2.12
CA VAL A 52 1.98 1.22 0.85
C VAL A 52 0.86 2.18 0.43
N ASP A 53 0.10 2.70 1.40
CA ASP A 53 -0.94 3.70 1.21
C ASP A 53 -0.45 4.97 0.51
N LEU A 54 0.70 5.49 0.92
CA LEU A 54 1.31 6.67 0.33
C LEU A 54 1.89 6.37 -1.05
N ILE A 55 2.67 5.28 -1.18
CA ILE A 55 3.35 4.93 -2.44
C ILE A 55 2.34 4.68 -3.56
N LEU A 56 1.28 3.92 -3.30
CA LEU A 56 0.27 3.64 -4.32
C LEU A 56 -0.57 4.88 -4.66
N SER A 57 -0.79 5.77 -3.69
CA SER A 57 -1.48 7.04 -3.95
C SER A 57 -0.61 8.00 -4.77
N GLU A 58 0.71 8.01 -4.58
CA GLU A 58 1.64 8.77 -5.43
C GLU A 58 1.61 8.25 -6.88
N PHE A 59 1.59 6.93 -7.09
CA PHE A 59 1.38 6.38 -8.44
C PHE A 59 0.06 6.84 -9.05
N ALA A 60 -1.03 6.77 -8.29
CA ALA A 60 -2.34 7.20 -8.76
C ALA A 60 -2.35 8.69 -9.16
N GLU A 61 -1.73 9.56 -8.34
CA GLU A 61 -1.62 11.00 -8.63
C GLU A 61 -0.85 11.26 -9.93
N ASN A 62 0.28 10.57 -10.11
CA ASN A 62 1.11 10.63 -11.32
C ASN A 62 0.38 10.13 -12.57
N PHE A 63 -0.59 9.22 -12.43
CA PHE A 63 -1.41 8.71 -13.55
C PHE A 63 -2.73 9.47 -13.74
N GLY A 64 -2.86 10.62 -13.10
CA GLY A 64 -3.97 11.54 -13.34
C GLY A 64 -5.20 11.29 -12.48
N PHE A 65 -5.03 10.72 -11.29
CA PHE A 65 -6.01 10.81 -10.23
C PHE A 65 -5.75 12.02 -9.33
N ASN A 66 -6.81 12.50 -8.67
CA ASN A 66 -6.74 13.29 -7.44
C ASN A 66 -6.88 12.33 -6.26
N ILE A 67 -6.09 12.56 -5.20
CA ILE A 67 -6.14 11.75 -3.99
C ILE A 67 -7.13 12.40 -3.02
N ASN A 68 -8.39 11.98 -3.08
CA ASN A 68 -9.45 12.59 -2.27
C ASN A 68 -9.28 12.24 -0.79
N LYS A 69 -9.02 10.97 -0.46
CA LYS A 69 -8.81 10.54 0.93
C LYS A 69 -8.08 9.21 1.02
N ILE A 70 -7.26 9.04 2.04
CA ILE A 70 -6.85 7.75 2.56
C ILE A 70 -7.56 7.58 3.90
N PHE A 71 -8.53 6.68 3.97
CA PHE A 71 -9.20 6.32 5.21
C PHE A 71 -8.36 5.28 5.94
N VAL A 72 -8.06 5.54 7.21
CA VAL A 72 -7.38 4.58 8.08
C VAL A 72 -8.43 3.93 8.98
N LEU A 73 -8.47 2.60 9.03
CA LEU A 73 -9.41 1.89 9.88
C LEU A 73 -9.07 2.12 11.37
N PRO A 74 -10.07 2.18 12.27
CA PRO A 74 -9.84 2.37 13.72
C PRO A 74 -9.03 1.25 14.38
N ARG A 75 -9.02 0.05 13.77
CA ARG A 75 -8.20 -1.08 14.20
C ARG A 75 -7.24 -1.45 13.07
N GLY A 76 -5.95 -1.43 13.37
CA GLY A 76 -4.91 -1.82 12.44
C GLY A 76 -4.84 -3.33 12.22
N LYS A 77 -3.84 -3.74 11.44
CA LYS A 77 -3.41 -5.13 11.31
C LYS A 77 -2.34 -5.39 12.36
N GLY A 78 -2.41 -6.52 13.05
CA GLY A 78 -1.26 -7.02 13.81
C GLY A 78 -0.14 -7.47 12.88
N ASN A 79 1.09 -7.51 13.38
CA ASN A 79 2.22 -8.13 12.68
C ASN A 79 2.01 -9.66 12.58
N SER A 80 2.72 -10.33 11.67
CA SER A 80 2.69 -11.81 11.65
C SER A 80 3.17 -12.39 12.99
N SER A 81 2.71 -13.59 13.35
CA SER A 81 3.12 -14.24 14.60
C SER A 81 4.64 -14.36 14.74
N GLN A 82 5.37 -14.57 13.65
CA GLN A 82 6.84 -14.59 13.66
C GLN A 82 7.46 -13.21 13.96
N GLN A 83 6.83 -12.12 13.51
CA GLN A 83 7.27 -10.76 13.81
C GLN A 83 6.91 -10.34 15.24
N MET A 84 5.76 -10.78 15.75
CA MET A 84 5.32 -10.49 17.13
C MET A 84 6.30 -11.03 18.17
N GLY A 85 6.88 -12.21 17.93
CA GLY A 85 7.88 -12.80 18.84
C GLY A 85 9.21 -12.03 18.87
N ASN A 86 9.65 -11.49 17.72
CA ASN A 86 10.98 -10.88 17.60
C ASN A 86 10.97 -9.35 17.77
N TYR A 87 9.88 -8.67 17.43
CA TYR A 87 9.78 -7.20 17.36
C TYR A 87 8.60 -6.63 18.15
N GLY A 88 7.84 -7.46 18.85
CA GLY A 88 6.62 -7.05 19.56
C GLY A 88 5.43 -6.78 18.64
N ARG A 89 4.28 -6.48 19.27
CA ARG A 89 3.06 -6.10 18.53
C ARG A 89 3.08 -4.60 18.27
N THR A 90 3.10 -4.24 17.00
CA THR A 90 2.87 -2.87 16.53
C THR A 90 1.77 -2.94 15.49
N GLU A 91 0.79 -2.05 15.56
CA GLU A 91 -0.29 -2.04 14.59
C GLU A 91 0.17 -1.38 13.30
N VAL A 92 -0.13 -2.02 12.18
CA VAL A 92 0.10 -1.49 10.84
C VAL A 92 -1.22 -0.98 10.27
N ARG A 93 -1.20 0.16 9.59
CA ARG A 93 -2.41 0.78 9.04
C ARG A 93 -3.10 -0.15 8.04
N LYS A 94 -4.41 -0.28 8.20
CA LYS A 94 -5.31 -0.80 7.16
C LYS A 94 -6.03 0.38 6.56
N CYS A 95 -6.08 0.44 5.23
CA CYS A 95 -6.52 1.64 4.57
C CYS A 95 -7.53 1.38 3.45
N VAL A 96 -8.37 2.38 3.20
CA VAL A 96 -9.21 2.49 2.01
C VAL A 96 -8.81 3.77 1.28
N TYR A 97 -8.36 3.64 0.05
CA TYR A 97 -7.93 4.74 -0.80
C TYR A 97 -9.11 5.19 -1.64
N LEU A 98 -9.41 6.48 -1.62
CA LEU A 98 -10.42 7.11 -2.47
C LEU A 98 -9.71 8.04 -3.45
N TRP A 99 -9.65 7.61 -4.71
CA TRP A 99 -9.06 8.36 -5.81
C TRP A 99 -10.14 8.78 -6.80
N GLN A 100 -10.02 9.97 -7.37
CA GLN A 100 -10.94 10.46 -8.39
C GLN A 100 -10.19 10.84 -9.66
N LYS A 101 -10.60 10.31 -10.82
CA LYS A 101 -9.94 10.62 -12.09
C LYS A 101 -10.10 12.11 -12.39
N LYS A 102 -8.99 12.78 -12.74
CA LYS A 102 -8.97 14.17 -13.17
C LYS A 102 -9.91 14.41 -14.36
#